data_AF-A0ABD7G7I0-F1
#
_entry.id   AF-A0ABD7G7I0-F1
#
_cell.length_a   1.000
_cell.length_b   1.000
_cell.length_c   1.000
_cell.angle_alpha   90.00
_cell.angle_beta   90.00
_cell.angle_gamma   90.00
#
_symmetry.space_group_name_H-M   'P 1'
#
loop_
_entity.id
_entity.type
_entity.pdbx_description
1 polymer ?
#
loop_
_entity_poly.entity_id
_entity_poly.type
_entity_poly.pdbx_seq_one_letter_code
_entity_poly.pdbx_strand_id
1 'polypeptide(L)'
;MQRRDFLKFSTAVGIAGALPWWGRAVAAERPALPIPALLEADASGVFQLRAQPGQMQWRRQPTHSWGYNGNLLGPTLRARQGQAVRVRVANQLAETTTVHWHGLEVPGTADGGPQASIPAGKEWQAAFRIEQPAATCWYHPHTHGQTGHQVAMGLAGLFILDDEESLRLPLPQRWGVDDIPLVLQDKRLDGRDQVDYQLDVMSAAVGWFGDLMLTNGAVYPAHDAPRGWLRLRLLNGCNARSLTLATSDGRPLYVIGSDGGLLAEPVALSELALLPGERFEVMVDARNGKAFDLLTLPVRQMGMTLAPFEAALPLLRIRPSLIEGKGRLPDSLARLPALPATHGLPSRTLTLSMDPELDRQGMQALMSRYGHGAMAGMSMAHGDTGTMAGMKMDGQGDGMAGMEHGDMAMPAGEMQHDTMAGMQEDKGSAKPLDLHGGNRINGQAFAMNDPQFAVKRGRTERWVISGEGDMMLHPFHIHGTRFRILSENGQPVAPHRAGWKDIVKVEGGRSEVLVRFDHTAPKERAYMAHCHLLEHEDTGMMLSFTVEE
;
A
#
# COMPACT_ATOMS: atom_id res chain seq x y z
N MET A 1 -9.27 52.36 -63.27
CA MET A 1 -9.62 52.96 -61.96
C MET A 1 -11.00 53.58 -62.07
N GLN A 2 -11.97 53.11 -61.30
CA GLN A 2 -12.88 53.95 -60.52
C GLN A 2 -13.98 53.10 -59.84
N ARG A 3 -13.76 52.92 -58.53
CA ARG A 3 -14.71 52.79 -57.43
C ARG A 3 -16.19 52.76 -57.83
N ARG A 4 -16.78 51.57 -57.98
CA ARG A 4 -18.22 51.32 -57.80
C ARG A 4 -18.53 49.83 -57.86
N ASP A 5 -18.14 49.11 -56.81
CA ASP A 5 -18.68 47.77 -56.47
C ASP A 5 -18.35 47.42 -55.00
N PHE A 6 -18.48 48.40 -54.09
CA PHE A 6 -18.27 48.19 -52.66
C PHE A 6 -19.51 48.58 -51.85
N LEU A 7 -20.65 48.01 -52.23
CA LEU A 7 -21.92 48.14 -51.50
C LEU A 7 -22.70 46.81 -51.54
N LYS A 8 -22.04 45.70 -51.17
CA LYS A 8 -22.71 44.41 -50.89
C LYS A 8 -22.19 43.62 -49.68
N PHE A 9 -21.34 44.17 -48.82
CA PHE A 9 -20.95 43.49 -47.56
C PHE A 9 -20.68 44.48 -46.42
N SER A 10 -21.73 45.17 -45.96
CA SER A 10 -21.64 46.02 -44.77
C SER A 10 -22.94 45.94 -43.96
N THR A 11 -23.16 44.79 -43.29
CA THR A 11 -23.96 44.67 -42.05
C THR A 11 -23.87 43.23 -41.51
N ALA A 12 -22.78 42.92 -40.81
CA ALA A 12 -22.73 41.85 -39.80
C ALA A 12 -21.40 41.95 -39.01
N VAL A 13 -21.17 43.09 -38.35
CA VAL A 13 -20.22 43.19 -37.24
C VAL A 13 -21.03 43.67 -36.05
N GLY A 14 -21.08 42.86 -34.99
CA GLY A 14 -21.60 43.30 -33.70
C GLY A 14 -22.53 42.32 -32.97
N ILE A 15 -22.16 41.06 -32.79
CA ILE A 15 -22.55 40.30 -31.58
C ILE A 15 -21.31 39.51 -31.12
N ALA A 16 -20.33 40.25 -30.61
CA ALA A 16 -19.38 39.73 -29.64
C ALA A 16 -19.79 40.34 -28.30
N GLY A 17 -20.43 39.55 -27.44
CA GLY A 17 -20.79 39.99 -26.10
C GLY A 17 -22.05 39.33 -25.56
N ALA A 18 -21.84 38.26 -24.78
CA ALA A 18 -22.63 37.79 -23.64
C ALA A 18 -22.71 36.25 -23.60
N LEU A 19 -21.55 35.59 -23.48
CA LEU A 19 -21.53 34.31 -22.77
C LEU A 19 -21.22 34.64 -21.29
N PRO A 20 -22.01 34.14 -20.33
CA PRO A 20 -21.80 34.43 -18.92
C PRO A 20 -20.39 34.01 -18.47
N TRP A 21 -19.72 34.87 -17.71
CA TRP A 21 -18.38 34.66 -17.15
C TRP A 21 -18.24 33.42 -16.21
N TRP A 22 -19.35 32.76 -15.88
CA TRP A 22 -19.44 31.54 -15.06
C TRP A 22 -19.34 30.24 -15.88
N GLY A 23 -19.25 30.32 -17.22
CA GLY A 23 -19.23 29.15 -18.11
C GLY A 23 -17.85 28.66 -18.58
N ARG A 24 -16.76 29.29 -18.15
CA ARG A 24 -15.40 28.76 -18.38
C ARG A 24 -14.89 28.15 -17.10
N ALA A 25 -15.33 26.93 -16.80
CA ALA A 25 -14.45 26.01 -16.12
C ALA A 25 -13.25 25.81 -17.08
N VAL A 26 -12.19 26.58 -16.88
CA VAL A 26 -10.88 26.18 -17.36
C VAL A 26 -10.65 24.85 -16.66
N ALA A 27 -10.89 23.73 -17.35
CA ALA A 27 -10.51 22.44 -16.85
C ALA A 27 -9.03 22.54 -16.53
N ALA A 28 -8.67 22.60 -15.25
CA ALA A 28 -7.28 22.69 -14.84
C ALA A 28 -6.55 21.55 -15.56
N GLU A 29 -5.52 21.88 -16.33
CA GLU A 29 -4.73 20.88 -17.03
C GLU A 29 -4.12 19.96 -15.98
N ARG A 30 -4.49 18.68 -16.02
CA ARG A 30 -3.91 17.66 -15.14
C ARG A 30 -2.43 17.51 -15.49
N PRO A 31 -1.54 17.31 -14.50
CA PRO A 31 -0.15 17.01 -14.79
C PRO A 31 -0.07 15.70 -15.58
N ALA A 32 0.92 15.58 -16.45
CA ALA A 32 1.24 14.29 -17.08
C ALA A 32 1.65 13.29 -15.99
N LEU A 33 1.28 12.02 -16.16
CA LEU A 33 1.73 10.94 -15.29
C LEU A 33 3.27 10.86 -15.30
N PRO A 34 3.94 11.03 -14.15
CA PRO A 34 5.37 10.77 -14.07
C PRO A 34 5.64 9.30 -14.38
N ILE A 35 6.52 9.03 -15.35
CA ILE A 35 6.97 7.69 -15.68
C ILE A 35 8.36 7.49 -15.06
N PRO A 36 8.51 6.59 -14.07
CA PRO A 36 9.83 6.21 -13.54
C PRO A 36 10.79 5.83 -14.66
N ALA A 37 12.03 6.32 -14.56
CA ALA A 37 13.07 5.96 -15.52
C ALA A 37 13.31 4.45 -15.47
N LEU A 38 13.34 3.81 -16.65
CA LEU A 38 13.71 2.40 -16.77
C LEU A 38 15.23 2.29 -16.80
N LEU A 39 15.82 1.68 -15.78
CA LEU A 39 17.25 1.44 -15.69
C LEU A 39 17.55 -0.01 -16.02
N GLU A 40 18.49 -0.20 -16.94
CA GLU A 40 19.18 -1.47 -17.13
C GLU A 40 20.53 -1.41 -16.43
N ALA A 41 21.10 -2.58 -16.14
CA ALA A 41 22.43 -2.65 -15.54
C ALA A 41 23.47 -2.09 -16.52
N ASP A 42 24.52 -1.45 -16.00
CA ASP A 42 25.62 -0.98 -16.84
C ASP A 42 26.36 -2.13 -17.54
N ALA A 43 27.36 -1.81 -18.37
CA ALA A 43 28.16 -2.81 -19.09
C ALA A 43 28.87 -3.83 -18.17
N SER A 44 28.97 -3.55 -16.87
CA SER A 44 29.53 -4.44 -15.85
C SER A 44 28.45 -5.19 -15.05
N GLY A 45 27.16 -5.03 -15.38
CA GLY A 45 26.05 -5.65 -14.66
C GLY A 45 25.71 -4.97 -13.34
N VAL A 46 26.03 -3.68 -13.19
CA VAL A 46 25.77 -2.91 -11.96
C VAL A 46 24.62 -1.91 -12.15
N PHE A 47 23.68 -1.90 -11.22
CA PHE A 47 22.73 -0.83 -10.99
C PHE A 47 23.25 0.11 -9.90
N GLN A 48 23.05 1.41 -10.07
CA GLN A 48 23.43 2.43 -9.11
C GLN A 48 22.17 3.11 -8.56
N LEU A 49 21.95 3.00 -7.26
CA LEU A 49 20.89 3.67 -6.53
C LEU A 49 21.49 4.60 -5.47
N ARG A 50 20.82 5.73 -5.26
CA ARG A 50 21.22 6.75 -4.31
C ARG A 50 19.99 7.19 -3.52
N ALA A 51 19.86 6.75 -2.27
CA ALA A 51 18.86 7.29 -1.36
C ALA A 51 19.27 8.72 -0.99
N GLN A 52 18.42 9.70 -1.27
CA GLN A 52 18.77 11.11 -1.13
C GLN A 52 17.57 11.97 -0.71
N PRO A 53 17.83 13.13 -0.07
CA PRO A 53 16.81 14.13 0.13
C PRO A 53 16.38 14.76 -1.21
N GLY A 54 15.14 15.22 -1.23
CA GLY A 54 14.46 15.82 -2.35
C GLY A 54 13.37 16.80 -1.89
N GLN A 55 12.68 17.37 -2.87
CA GLN A 55 11.53 18.23 -2.66
C GLN A 55 10.46 17.99 -3.73
N MET A 56 9.21 17.94 -3.30
CA MET A 56 8.02 17.90 -4.15
C MET A 56 7.16 19.13 -3.93
N GLN A 57 6.26 19.43 -4.86
CA GLN A 57 5.31 20.54 -4.73
C GLN A 57 3.89 20.00 -4.90
N TRP A 58 3.20 19.70 -3.79
CA TRP A 58 1.82 19.22 -3.81
C TRP A 58 0.79 20.27 -3.39
N ARG A 59 1.19 21.22 -2.53
CA ARG A 59 0.36 22.32 -2.04
C ARG A 59 1.04 23.66 -2.30
N ARG A 60 1.10 24.56 -1.31
CA ARG A 60 1.60 25.94 -1.48
C ARG A 60 3.10 26.01 -1.25
N GLN A 61 3.61 25.33 -0.23
CA GLN A 61 5.04 25.28 0.07
C GLN A 61 5.68 24.00 -0.48
N PRO A 62 6.98 24.03 -0.82
CA PRO A 62 7.72 22.82 -1.14
C PRO A 62 7.69 21.83 0.04
N THR A 63 7.36 20.58 -0.24
CA THR A 63 7.34 19.48 0.71
C THR A 63 8.68 18.76 0.67
N HIS A 64 9.34 18.60 1.82
CA HIS A 64 10.51 17.73 1.91
C HIS A 64 10.12 16.27 1.67
N SER A 65 10.89 15.59 0.84
CA SER A 65 10.67 14.20 0.44
C SER A 65 12.01 13.51 0.22
N TRP A 66 12.00 12.18 0.13
CA TRP A 66 13.17 11.38 -0.21
C TRP A 66 12.92 10.54 -1.46
N GLY A 67 13.97 10.21 -2.19
CA GLY A 67 13.90 9.33 -3.34
C GLY A 67 15.21 8.60 -3.62
N TYR A 68 15.13 7.58 -4.48
CA TYR A 68 16.27 6.94 -5.09
C TYR A 68 16.56 7.58 -6.45
N ASN A 69 17.74 8.16 -6.64
CA ASN A 69 18.14 8.85 -7.88
C ASN A 69 17.19 10.00 -8.30
N GLY A 70 16.47 10.60 -7.35
CA GLY A 70 15.46 11.62 -7.62
C GLY A 70 14.86 12.20 -6.34
N ASN A 71 13.87 13.08 -6.50
CA ASN A 71 13.26 13.80 -5.37
C ASN A 71 12.21 12.98 -4.62
N LEU A 72 11.64 11.96 -5.24
CA LEU A 72 10.58 11.10 -4.72
C LEU A 72 10.60 9.78 -5.50
N LEU A 73 10.18 8.69 -4.85
CA LEU A 73 10.14 7.34 -5.42
C LEU A 73 11.54 6.96 -5.93
N GLY A 74 11.60 6.27 -7.05
CA GLY A 74 12.83 5.70 -7.58
C GLY A 74 12.66 5.24 -9.01
N PRO A 75 13.77 4.95 -9.69
CA PRO A 75 13.72 4.31 -11.00
C PRO A 75 13.04 2.93 -10.95
N THR A 76 12.70 2.43 -12.12
CA THR A 76 12.37 1.01 -12.31
C THR A 76 13.62 0.29 -12.78
N LEU A 77 14.14 -0.63 -11.96
CA LEU A 77 15.20 -1.53 -12.38
C LEU A 77 14.62 -2.63 -13.26
N ARG A 78 15.31 -3.01 -14.33
CA ARG A 78 14.89 -4.10 -15.22
C ARG A 78 16.01 -5.11 -15.42
N ALA A 79 15.74 -6.37 -15.13
CA ALA A 79 16.68 -7.47 -15.33
C ALA A 79 15.99 -8.69 -15.95
N ARG A 80 16.79 -9.59 -16.51
CA ARG A 80 16.30 -10.83 -17.12
C ARG A 80 16.60 -12.03 -16.23
N GLN A 81 15.73 -13.04 -16.26
CA GLN A 81 16.00 -14.34 -15.66
C GLN A 81 17.33 -14.89 -16.18
N GLY A 82 18.13 -15.43 -15.26
CA GLY A 82 19.48 -15.93 -15.50
C GLY A 82 20.58 -14.86 -15.47
N GLN A 83 20.25 -13.56 -15.41
CA GLN A 83 21.23 -12.48 -15.32
C GLN A 83 21.83 -12.38 -13.91
N ALA A 84 23.15 -12.25 -13.82
CA ALA A 84 23.83 -11.85 -12.59
C ALA A 84 23.76 -10.31 -12.47
N VAL A 85 23.29 -9.83 -11.32
CA VAL A 85 23.08 -8.40 -11.07
C VAL A 85 23.83 -7.98 -9.81
N ARG A 86 24.34 -6.75 -9.83
CA ARG A 86 24.86 -6.07 -8.66
C ARG A 86 24.10 -4.78 -8.48
N VAL A 87 23.62 -4.47 -7.29
CA VAL A 87 22.98 -3.19 -6.98
C VAL A 87 23.80 -2.50 -5.92
N ARG A 88 24.40 -1.36 -6.27
CA ARG A 88 25.08 -0.47 -5.34
C ARG A 88 24.10 0.58 -4.86
N VAL A 89 23.93 0.67 -3.55
CA VAL A 89 23.07 1.63 -2.90
C VAL A 89 23.93 2.57 -2.06
N ALA A 90 24.02 3.83 -2.48
CA ALA A 90 24.64 4.89 -1.69
C ALA A 90 23.57 5.59 -0.83
N ASN A 91 23.83 5.72 0.47
CA ASN A 91 22.98 6.47 1.37
C ASN A 91 23.49 7.91 1.54
N GLN A 92 22.75 8.88 1.02
CA GLN A 92 23.00 10.32 1.19
C GLN A 92 22.01 11.01 2.13
N LEU A 93 21.15 10.24 2.80
CA LEU A 93 20.34 10.75 3.89
C LEU A 93 21.22 11.04 5.11
N ALA A 94 20.67 11.82 6.05
CA ALA A 94 21.30 12.10 7.32
C ALA A 94 21.18 10.94 8.33
N GLU A 95 20.44 9.89 7.98
CA GLU A 95 20.15 8.75 8.84
C GLU A 95 20.44 7.41 8.16
N THR A 96 20.52 6.35 8.95
CA THR A 96 20.69 4.97 8.46
C THR A 96 19.45 4.53 7.69
N THR A 97 19.65 3.83 6.57
CA THR A 97 18.57 3.19 5.81
C THR A 97 18.96 1.76 5.43
N THR A 98 18.03 1.00 4.86
CA THR A 98 18.27 -0.27 4.16
C THR A 98 17.56 -0.23 2.81
N VAL A 99 17.70 -1.27 1.99
CA VAL A 99 16.91 -1.44 0.77
C VAL A 99 16.58 -2.91 0.60
N HIS A 100 15.33 -3.28 0.85
CA HIS A 100 14.80 -4.61 0.62
C HIS A 100 14.26 -4.75 -0.80
N TRP A 101 14.51 -5.90 -1.44
CA TRP A 101 14.00 -6.24 -2.77
C TRP A 101 12.69 -7.03 -2.67
N HIS A 102 11.60 -6.34 -2.34
CA HIS A 102 10.29 -6.96 -2.13
C HIS A 102 9.82 -7.77 -3.35
N GLY A 103 9.70 -9.08 -3.12
CA GLY A 103 9.25 -10.07 -4.10
C GLY A 103 10.37 -10.74 -4.89
N LEU A 104 11.64 -10.39 -4.63
CA LEU A 104 12.78 -11.12 -5.17
C LEU A 104 13.14 -12.34 -4.32
N GLU A 105 13.31 -13.48 -4.97
CA GLU A 105 13.92 -14.70 -4.43
C GLU A 105 15.45 -14.52 -4.49
N VAL A 106 16.07 -13.99 -3.43
CA VAL A 106 17.52 -13.77 -3.35
C VAL A 106 18.07 -14.26 -2.01
N PRO A 107 19.35 -14.67 -1.91
CA PRO A 107 19.94 -15.05 -0.63
C PRO A 107 19.79 -13.96 0.44
N GLY A 108 19.63 -14.34 1.70
CA GLY A 108 19.49 -13.40 2.81
C GLY A 108 20.63 -12.36 2.87
N THR A 109 21.85 -12.75 2.46
CA THR A 109 23.01 -11.86 2.36
C THR A 109 22.84 -10.68 1.38
N ALA A 110 21.88 -10.79 0.45
CA ALA A 110 21.54 -9.79 -0.54
C ALA A 110 20.11 -9.24 -0.38
N ASP A 111 19.33 -9.74 0.58
CA ASP A 111 17.90 -9.44 0.76
C ASP A 111 17.61 -7.98 1.15
N GLY A 112 18.46 -7.41 1.99
CA GLY A 112 18.36 -5.99 2.36
C GLY A 112 17.43 -5.66 3.53
N GLY A 113 16.98 -6.67 4.30
CA GLY A 113 16.26 -6.48 5.55
C GLY A 113 17.04 -5.69 6.63
N PRO A 114 16.54 -5.61 7.88
CA PRO A 114 17.00 -4.64 8.88
C PRO A 114 18.48 -4.73 9.24
N GLN A 115 19.04 -5.94 9.12
CA GLN A 115 20.45 -6.23 9.37
C GLN A 115 21.39 -5.61 8.32
N ALA A 116 20.89 -5.30 7.11
CA ALA A 116 21.63 -4.69 6.01
C ALA A 116 21.69 -3.16 6.08
N SER A 117 21.93 -2.64 7.28
CA SER A 117 22.03 -1.21 7.56
C SER A 117 23.11 -0.52 6.71
N ILE A 118 22.72 0.59 6.10
CA ILE A 118 23.57 1.50 5.33
C ILE A 118 23.64 2.82 6.10
N PRO A 119 24.68 3.07 6.93
CA PRO A 119 24.80 4.32 7.66
C PRO A 119 24.87 5.54 6.71
N ALA A 120 24.55 6.72 7.23
CA ALA A 120 24.66 7.98 6.49
C ALA A 120 26.05 8.14 5.84
N GLY A 121 26.07 8.47 4.54
CA GLY A 121 27.30 8.65 3.75
C GLY A 121 28.01 7.34 3.38
N LYS A 122 27.44 6.17 3.64
CA LYS A 122 28.00 4.86 3.28
C LYS A 122 27.29 4.26 2.06
N GLU A 123 27.89 3.18 1.54
CA GLU A 123 27.29 2.37 0.48
C GLU A 123 27.16 0.91 0.92
N TRP A 124 26.17 0.22 0.35
CA TRP A 124 26.04 -1.23 0.39
C TRP A 124 25.89 -1.78 -1.02
N GLN A 125 26.38 -3.00 -1.24
CA GLN A 125 26.25 -3.68 -2.53
C GLN A 125 25.58 -5.04 -2.32
N ALA A 126 24.44 -5.24 -2.97
CA ALA A 126 23.82 -6.54 -3.15
C ALA A 126 24.34 -7.18 -4.44
N ALA A 127 24.60 -8.49 -4.42
CA ALA A 127 24.99 -9.26 -5.60
C ALA A 127 24.24 -10.59 -5.61
N PHE A 128 23.51 -10.88 -6.68
CA PHE A 128 22.68 -12.07 -6.81
C PHE A 128 22.41 -12.37 -8.28
N ARG A 129 21.81 -13.53 -8.53
CA ARG A 129 21.33 -13.93 -9.85
C ARG A 129 19.81 -13.94 -9.85
N ILE A 130 19.20 -13.47 -10.93
CA ILE A 130 17.75 -13.59 -11.10
C ILE A 130 17.42 -15.03 -11.46
N GLU A 131 16.76 -15.76 -10.56
CA GLU A 131 16.41 -17.18 -10.80
C GLU A 131 14.90 -17.43 -10.85
N GLN A 132 14.09 -16.40 -10.55
CA GLN A 132 12.63 -16.47 -10.65
C GLN A 132 12.10 -15.99 -12.03
N PRO A 133 10.85 -16.36 -12.39
CA PRO A 133 10.15 -15.90 -13.59
C PRO A 133 9.88 -14.39 -13.63
N ALA A 134 9.36 -13.95 -14.77
CA ALA A 134 8.95 -12.57 -14.99
C ALA A 134 7.89 -12.11 -13.98
N ALA A 135 8.10 -10.93 -13.40
CA ALA A 135 7.24 -10.33 -12.39
C ALA A 135 7.48 -8.82 -12.28
N THR A 136 6.50 -8.11 -11.73
CA THR A 136 6.70 -6.74 -11.22
C THR A 136 6.92 -6.83 -9.71
N CYS A 137 8.18 -6.74 -9.31
CA CYS A 137 8.62 -6.60 -7.93
C CYS A 137 8.88 -5.11 -7.62
N TRP A 138 9.30 -4.82 -6.40
CA TRP A 138 9.62 -3.45 -5.99
C TRP A 138 10.71 -3.45 -4.93
N TYR A 139 11.15 -2.27 -4.52
CA TYR A 139 12.15 -2.12 -3.47
C TYR A 139 11.87 -0.89 -2.62
N HIS A 140 12.15 -1.00 -1.33
CA HIS A 140 11.91 0.04 -0.34
C HIS A 140 12.80 -0.17 0.90
N PRO A 141 12.90 0.82 1.80
CA PRO A 141 13.60 0.64 3.07
C PRO A 141 12.90 -0.38 3.95
N HIS A 142 13.70 -1.04 4.77
CA HIS A 142 13.30 -2.05 5.75
C HIS A 142 14.12 -1.83 7.03
N THR A 143 14.13 -0.57 7.49
CA THR A 143 14.98 -0.09 8.58
C THR A 143 14.23 -0.33 9.88
N HIS A 144 14.81 -1.12 10.80
CA HIS A 144 14.15 -1.49 12.06
C HIS A 144 13.52 -0.29 12.79
N GLY A 145 12.20 -0.33 12.96
CA GLY A 145 11.41 0.68 13.69
C GLY A 145 11.22 2.00 12.95
N GLN A 146 11.64 2.09 11.69
CA GLN A 146 11.55 3.30 10.86
C GLN A 146 11.10 3.01 9.42
N THR A 147 10.73 1.78 9.07
CA THR A 147 10.29 1.41 7.72
C THR A 147 9.15 2.33 7.25
N GLY A 148 8.13 2.51 8.08
CA GLY A 148 6.98 3.36 7.78
C GLY A 148 7.38 4.82 7.53
N HIS A 149 8.31 5.36 8.33
CA HIS A 149 8.81 6.73 8.17
C HIS A 149 9.52 6.93 6.83
N GLN A 150 10.47 6.06 6.51
CA GLN A 150 11.30 6.22 5.31
C GLN A 150 10.49 6.03 4.02
N VAL A 151 9.49 5.13 4.02
CA VAL A 151 8.52 4.97 2.93
C VAL A 151 7.59 6.19 2.83
N ALA A 152 7.08 6.70 3.95
CA ALA A 152 6.24 7.89 3.97
C ALA A 152 6.98 9.13 3.45
N MET A 153 8.29 9.24 3.68
CA MET A 153 9.13 10.30 3.11
C MET A 153 9.32 10.16 1.59
N GLY A 154 9.22 8.94 1.04
CA GLY A 154 9.11 8.71 -0.41
C GLY A 154 10.04 7.67 -1.00
N LEU A 155 10.82 6.94 -0.19
CA LEU A 155 11.71 5.90 -0.71
C LEU A 155 10.93 4.65 -1.14
N ALA A 156 10.76 4.49 -2.45
CA ALA A 156 10.31 3.25 -3.08
C ALA A 156 10.70 3.26 -4.57
N GLY A 157 10.93 2.10 -5.17
CA GLY A 157 11.07 1.97 -6.63
C GLY A 157 10.65 0.60 -7.11
N LEU A 158 10.59 0.39 -8.43
CA LEU A 158 10.14 -0.88 -9.01
C LEU A 158 11.31 -1.73 -9.47
N PHE A 159 11.11 -3.05 -9.51
CA PHE A 159 12.05 -4.01 -10.07
C PHE A 159 11.28 -4.96 -11.00
N ILE A 160 11.43 -4.79 -12.31
CA ILE A 160 10.79 -5.64 -13.32
C ILE A 160 11.75 -6.76 -13.72
N LEU A 161 11.24 -7.98 -13.66
CA LEU A 161 11.90 -9.18 -14.17
C LEU A 161 11.24 -9.59 -15.47
N ASP A 162 12.06 -9.87 -16.49
CA ASP A 162 11.62 -10.54 -17.71
C ASP A 162 12.17 -11.97 -17.78
N ASP A 163 11.47 -12.83 -18.51
CA ASP A 163 11.94 -14.14 -18.91
C ASP A 163 11.60 -14.37 -20.39
N GLU A 164 11.99 -15.52 -20.93
CA GLU A 164 11.75 -15.83 -22.34
C GLU A 164 10.26 -16.00 -22.68
N GLU A 165 9.45 -16.51 -21.75
CA GLU A 165 8.01 -16.74 -21.94
C GLU A 165 7.26 -15.41 -22.03
N SER A 166 7.51 -14.51 -21.08
CA SER A 166 6.83 -13.21 -20.99
C SER A 166 7.15 -12.28 -22.17
N LEU A 167 8.39 -12.32 -22.68
CA LEU A 167 8.82 -11.51 -23.82
C LEU A 167 8.20 -11.98 -25.15
N ARG A 168 7.80 -13.26 -25.26
CA ARG A 168 7.13 -13.81 -26.46
C ARG A 168 5.64 -13.48 -26.49
N LEU A 169 5.03 -13.17 -25.36
CA LEU A 169 3.61 -12.81 -25.32
C LEU A 169 3.36 -11.50 -26.07
N PRO A 170 2.26 -11.39 -26.83
CA PRO A 170 1.92 -10.19 -27.59
C PRO A 170 1.37 -9.06 -26.69
N LEU A 171 1.78 -8.98 -25.43
CA LEU A 171 1.36 -7.95 -24.48
C LEU A 171 1.91 -6.57 -24.89
N PRO A 172 1.30 -5.46 -24.44
CA PRO A 172 1.92 -4.15 -24.43
C PRO A 172 3.26 -4.20 -23.67
N GLN A 173 4.29 -3.61 -24.26
CA GLN A 173 5.68 -3.64 -23.76
C GLN A 173 6.39 -2.29 -23.94
N ARG A 174 5.73 -1.25 -24.47
CA ARG A 174 6.35 0.06 -24.66
C ARG A 174 6.24 0.84 -23.36
N TRP A 175 7.32 0.79 -22.59
CA TRP A 175 7.45 1.49 -21.31
C TRP A 175 7.06 2.97 -21.41
N GLY A 176 6.19 3.41 -20.50
CA GLY A 176 5.73 4.79 -20.46
C GLY A 176 4.73 5.16 -21.57
N VAL A 177 4.26 4.20 -22.37
CA VAL A 177 3.29 4.43 -23.45
C VAL A 177 2.08 3.52 -23.31
N ASP A 178 2.27 2.21 -23.52
CA ASP A 178 1.22 1.19 -23.40
C ASP A 178 1.53 0.13 -22.33
N ASP A 179 2.71 0.21 -21.71
CA ASP A 179 3.10 -0.50 -20.50
C ASP A 179 3.56 0.54 -19.46
N ILE A 180 2.73 0.82 -18.46
CA ILE A 180 2.97 1.89 -17.49
C ILE A 180 2.92 1.39 -16.04
N PRO A 181 3.86 1.81 -15.18
CA PRO A 181 3.79 1.56 -13.75
C PRO A 181 2.88 2.56 -13.05
N LEU A 182 2.17 2.11 -12.03
CA LEU A 182 1.34 2.94 -11.16
C LEU A 182 1.64 2.59 -9.70
N VAL A 183 2.52 3.38 -9.08
CA VAL A 183 2.78 3.37 -7.64
C VAL A 183 1.75 4.29 -6.99
N LEU A 184 0.83 3.69 -6.26
CA LEU A 184 -0.30 4.34 -5.61
C LEU A 184 0.04 4.54 -4.12
N GLN A 185 0.01 5.79 -3.64
CA GLN A 185 0.34 6.11 -2.24
C GLN A 185 -0.56 7.23 -1.72
N ASP A 186 -1.04 7.13 -0.48
CA ASP A 186 -1.58 8.27 0.24
C ASP A 186 -0.52 8.94 1.12
N LYS A 187 -0.69 10.24 1.37
CA LYS A 187 0.12 11.01 2.32
C LYS A 187 -0.74 11.98 3.12
N ARG A 188 -0.30 12.31 4.34
CA ARG A 188 -0.84 13.42 5.12
C ARG A 188 0.20 14.54 5.20
N LEU A 189 -0.25 15.78 4.96
CA LEU A 189 0.60 16.96 5.09
C LEU A 189 0.13 17.85 6.25
N ASP A 190 1.08 18.42 6.99
CA ASP A 190 0.82 19.37 8.07
C ASP A 190 0.43 20.77 7.56
N GLY A 191 0.22 21.73 8.49
CA GLY A 191 -0.11 23.11 8.14
C GLY A 191 1.00 23.88 7.41
N ARG A 192 2.21 23.32 7.31
CA ARG A 192 3.39 23.84 6.60
C ARG A 192 3.67 23.07 5.30
N ASP A 193 2.71 22.27 4.86
CA ASP A 193 2.79 21.39 3.69
C ASP A 193 3.97 20.37 3.78
N GLN A 194 4.41 19.98 4.98
CA GLN A 194 5.40 18.92 5.18
C GLN A 194 4.72 17.57 5.46
N VAL A 195 5.39 16.44 5.16
CA VAL A 195 4.87 15.10 5.48
C VAL A 195 4.69 14.97 7.00
N ASP A 196 3.44 14.75 7.43
CA ASP A 196 3.05 14.60 8.84
C ASP A 196 3.07 13.13 9.27
N TYR A 197 4.25 12.52 9.17
CA TYR A 197 4.46 11.15 9.65
C TYR A 197 4.67 11.14 11.16
N GLN A 198 3.96 10.25 11.86
CA GLN A 198 4.15 9.97 13.27
C GLN A 198 3.94 8.49 13.51
N LEU A 199 4.85 7.86 14.26
CA LEU A 199 4.62 6.57 14.89
C LEU A 199 4.18 6.82 16.33
N ASP A 200 2.87 6.84 16.55
CA ASP A 200 2.22 7.10 17.82
C ASP A 200 1.22 5.97 18.15
N VAL A 201 0.54 6.07 19.30
CA VAL A 201 -0.44 5.05 19.75
C VAL A 201 -1.56 4.82 18.72
N MET A 202 -1.98 5.85 17.99
CA MET A 202 -3.02 5.72 16.97
C MET A 202 -2.45 4.99 15.75
N SER A 203 -1.35 5.48 15.19
CA SER A 203 -0.79 4.89 13.96
C SER A 203 -0.20 3.49 14.19
N ALA A 204 0.31 3.19 15.38
CA ALA A 204 0.73 1.83 15.76
C ALA A 204 -0.43 0.82 15.83
N ALA A 205 -1.68 1.28 15.98
CA ALA A 205 -2.86 0.42 16.06
C ALA A 205 -3.64 0.32 14.73
N VAL A 206 -3.78 1.43 14.00
CA VAL A 206 -4.61 1.47 12.77
C VAL A 206 -3.82 1.80 11.51
N GLY A 207 -2.52 2.03 11.64
CA GLY A 207 -1.63 2.46 10.57
C GLY A 207 -1.62 3.96 10.33
N TRP A 208 -0.58 4.42 9.62
CA TRP A 208 -0.48 5.79 9.14
C TRP A 208 -1.19 5.94 7.79
N PHE A 209 -2.06 6.93 7.71
CA PHE A 209 -2.82 7.25 6.50
C PHE A 209 -3.07 8.76 6.40
N GLY A 210 -3.37 9.19 5.18
CA GLY A 210 -3.63 10.60 4.86
C GLY A 210 -4.80 10.81 3.92
N ASP A 211 -4.93 12.07 3.49
CA ASP A 211 -6.00 12.60 2.64
C ASP A 211 -5.52 12.92 1.21
N LEU A 212 -4.21 12.96 0.98
CA LEU A 212 -3.60 13.25 -0.31
C LEU A 212 -3.25 11.95 -1.05
N MET A 213 -4.04 11.60 -2.06
CA MET A 213 -3.75 10.45 -2.92
C MET A 213 -2.80 10.83 -4.07
N LEU A 214 -1.77 10.01 -4.28
CA LEU A 214 -0.73 10.18 -5.29
C LEU A 214 -0.67 8.97 -6.21
N THR A 215 -0.46 9.23 -7.50
CA THR A 215 -0.10 8.23 -8.51
C THR A 215 1.24 8.61 -9.12
N ASN A 216 2.26 7.78 -8.92
CA ASN A 216 3.67 8.06 -9.24
C ASN A 216 4.14 9.42 -8.69
N GLY A 217 3.66 9.80 -7.50
CA GLY A 217 3.99 11.08 -6.86
C GLY A 217 3.22 12.30 -7.35
N ALA A 218 2.34 12.17 -8.35
CA ALA A 218 1.48 13.26 -8.83
C ALA A 218 0.05 13.12 -8.29
N VAL A 219 -0.61 14.27 -8.05
CA VAL A 219 -2.04 14.31 -7.70
C VAL A 219 -2.86 14.22 -8.96
N TYR A 220 -3.66 13.15 -9.08
CA TYR A 220 -4.59 12.88 -10.19
C TYR A 220 -4.02 13.23 -11.60
N PRO A 221 -2.91 12.60 -12.00
CA PRO A 221 -2.32 12.84 -13.31
C PRO A 221 -3.19 12.34 -14.47
N ALA A 222 -2.77 12.68 -15.69
CA ALA A 222 -3.30 12.14 -16.93
C ALA A 222 -2.22 11.40 -17.74
N HIS A 223 -2.63 10.33 -18.44
CA HIS A 223 -1.77 9.58 -19.35
C HIS A 223 -2.40 9.46 -20.73
N ASP A 224 -1.65 9.81 -21.77
CA ASP A 224 -2.05 9.64 -23.16
C ASP A 224 -1.60 8.26 -23.66
N ALA A 225 -2.55 7.39 -23.95
CA ALA A 225 -2.30 6.01 -24.37
C ALA A 225 -2.67 5.79 -25.84
N PRO A 226 -2.02 4.88 -26.57
CA PRO A 226 -2.54 4.37 -27.84
C PRO A 226 -3.94 3.75 -27.66
N ARG A 227 -4.78 3.82 -28.70
CA ARG A 227 -6.04 3.05 -28.78
C ARG A 227 -5.72 1.57 -28.91
N GLY A 228 -6.09 0.77 -27.91
CA GLY A 228 -5.73 -0.64 -27.88
C GLY A 228 -5.80 -1.18 -26.46
N TRP A 229 -4.99 -2.19 -26.18
CA TRP A 229 -4.76 -2.64 -24.81
C TRP A 229 -3.69 -1.79 -24.14
N LEU A 230 -3.97 -1.40 -22.90
CA LEU A 230 -3.03 -0.74 -21.99
C LEU A 230 -2.68 -1.72 -20.86
N ARG A 231 -1.40 -1.94 -20.61
CA ARG A 231 -0.88 -2.70 -19.47
C ARG A 231 -0.55 -1.73 -18.34
N LEU A 232 -1.17 -1.93 -17.18
CA LEU A 232 -0.92 -1.18 -15.96
C LEU A 232 -0.22 -2.11 -14.96
N ARG A 233 0.95 -1.73 -14.47
CA ARG A 233 1.68 -2.44 -13.41
C ARG A 233 1.42 -1.72 -12.10
N LEU A 234 0.45 -2.23 -11.34
CA LEU A 234 -0.07 -1.60 -10.13
C LEU A 234 0.80 -2.00 -8.94
N LEU A 235 1.13 -1.03 -8.09
CA LEU A 235 1.70 -1.24 -6.76
C LEU A 235 0.90 -0.39 -5.78
N ASN A 236 0.38 -1.01 -4.72
CA ASN A 236 -0.06 -0.26 -3.53
C ASN A 236 1.16 -0.03 -2.64
N GLY A 237 1.71 1.18 -2.70
CA GLY A 237 2.84 1.61 -1.89
C GLY A 237 2.43 2.42 -0.67
N CYS A 238 1.16 2.36 -0.25
CA CYS A 238 0.70 3.00 0.99
C CYS A 238 1.30 2.29 2.21
N ASN A 239 1.47 3.02 3.31
CA ASN A 239 1.92 2.44 4.58
C ASN A 239 0.90 1.43 5.14
N ALA A 240 -0.39 1.80 5.09
CA ALA A 240 -1.46 1.03 5.75
C ALA A 240 -2.74 0.86 4.92
N ARG A 241 -3.01 1.79 4.00
CA ARG A 241 -4.28 1.84 3.27
C ARG A 241 -4.39 0.72 2.24
N SER A 242 -5.39 -0.15 2.36
CA SER A 242 -5.84 -1.00 1.25
C SER A 242 -6.60 -0.18 0.21
N LEU A 243 -6.58 -0.65 -1.04
CA LEU A 243 -7.25 -0.02 -2.18
C LEU A 243 -8.19 -1.01 -2.86
N THR A 244 -9.27 -0.51 -3.46
CA THR A 244 -10.14 -1.29 -4.35
C THR A 244 -10.23 -0.56 -5.69
N LEU A 245 -9.56 -1.07 -6.71
CA LEU A 245 -9.43 -0.38 -8.00
C LEU A 245 -10.58 -0.71 -8.94
N ALA A 246 -11.08 0.31 -9.63
CA ALA A 246 -12.13 0.16 -10.64
C ALA A 246 -11.94 1.20 -11.76
N THR A 247 -12.78 1.13 -12.80
CA THR A 247 -12.80 2.16 -13.86
C THR A 247 -14.09 2.98 -13.80
N SER A 248 -14.00 4.25 -14.15
CA SER A 248 -15.14 5.19 -14.05
C SER A 248 -16.35 4.86 -14.92
N ASP A 249 -16.16 4.03 -15.95
CA ASP A 249 -17.23 3.61 -16.86
C ASP A 249 -17.54 2.11 -16.76
N GLY A 250 -17.02 1.43 -15.73
CA GLY A 250 -17.28 0.02 -15.45
C GLY A 250 -16.62 -0.96 -16.42
N ARG A 251 -15.69 -0.51 -17.28
CA ARG A 251 -14.92 -1.43 -18.12
C ARG A 251 -14.04 -2.33 -17.23
N PRO A 252 -13.91 -3.63 -17.57
CA PRO A 252 -13.21 -4.58 -16.72
C PRO A 252 -11.69 -4.33 -16.70
N LEU A 253 -11.08 -4.70 -15.58
CA LEU A 253 -9.65 -4.90 -15.41
C LEU A 253 -9.35 -6.38 -15.67
N TYR A 254 -8.52 -6.69 -16.66
CA TYR A 254 -8.09 -8.06 -16.93
C TYR A 254 -6.76 -8.33 -16.24
N VAL A 255 -6.79 -8.97 -15.08
CA VAL A 255 -5.58 -9.32 -14.32
C VAL A 255 -4.79 -10.37 -15.09
N ILE A 256 -3.52 -10.10 -15.38
CA ILE A 256 -2.61 -11.00 -16.09
C ILE A 256 -1.45 -11.49 -15.24
N GLY A 257 -1.18 -10.86 -14.10
CA GLY A 257 -0.12 -11.26 -13.18
C GLY A 257 -0.34 -10.67 -11.79
N SER A 258 0.21 -11.35 -10.79
CA SER A 258 0.24 -10.94 -9.38
C SER A 258 1.70 -10.69 -8.93
N ASP A 259 1.93 -10.53 -7.63
CA ASP A 259 3.25 -10.23 -7.04
C ASP A 259 4.43 -10.99 -7.67
N GLY A 260 4.28 -12.31 -7.82
CA GLY A 260 5.33 -13.23 -8.22
C GLY A 260 5.27 -13.66 -9.69
N GLY A 261 4.48 -12.98 -10.52
CA GLY A 261 4.48 -13.14 -11.97
C GLY A 261 3.13 -13.39 -12.62
N LEU A 262 3.17 -13.83 -13.88
CA LEU A 262 1.99 -14.06 -14.71
C LEU A 262 1.06 -15.15 -14.14
N LEU A 263 -0.24 -14.96 -14.34
CA LEU A 263 -1.26 -15.97 -14.12
C LEU A 263 -1.25 -17.00 -15.26
N ALA A 264 -2.05 -18.07 -15.13
CA ALA A 264 -2.20 -19.03 -16.22
C ALA A 264 -2.97 -18.45 -17.42
N GLU A 265 -4.00 -17.67 -17.13
CA GLU A 265 -4.91 -17.01 -18.08
C GLU A 265 -5.39 -15.67 -17.47
N PRO A 266 -5.85 -14.71 -18.29
CA PRO A 266 -6.38 -13.45 -17.79
C PRO A 266 -7.66 -13.64 -16.95
N VAL A 267 -7.77 -12.96 -15.82
CA VAL A 267 -8.96 -12.94 -14.98
C VAL A 267 -9.62 -11.57 -15.07
N ALA A 268 -10.82 -11.50 -15.66
CA ALA A 268 -11.58 -10.25 -15.78
C ALA A 268 -12.31 -9.93 -14.47
N LEU A 269 -12.12 -8.71 -13.96
CA LEU A 269 -12.75 -8.20 -12.74
C LEU A 269 -13.36 -6.82 -13.00
N SER A 270 -14.48 -6.52 -12.35
CA SER A 270 -15.01 -5.15 -12.26
C SER A 270 -14.25 -4.30 -11.25
N GLU A 271 -13.77 -4.94 -10.18
CA GLU A 271 -13.09 -4.32 -9.05
C GLU A 271 -11.91 -5.20 -8.61
N LEU A 272 -10.79 -4.59 -8.25
CA LEU A 272 -9.57 -5.28 -7.84
C LEU A 272 -9.11 -4.76 -6.47
N ALA A 273 -9.25 -5.60 -5.45
CA ALA A 273 -8.65 -5.32 -4.14
C ALA A 273 -7.12 -5.44 -4.22
N LEU A 274 -6.42 -4.49 -3.59
CA LEU A 274 -4.96 -4.37 -3.62
C LEU A 274 -4.46 -3.96 -2.23
N LEU A 275 -3.78 -4.88 -1.53
CA LEU A 275 -3.24 -4.66 -0.19
C LEU A 275 -1.91 -3.89 -0.22
N PRO A 276 -1.50 -3.20 0.85
CA PRO A 276 -0.16 -2.62 0.98
C PRO A 276 0.95 -3.62 0.59
N GLY A 277 1.83 -3.21 -0.32
CA GLY A 277 2.94 -3.98 -0.87
C GLY A 277 2.59 -4.92 -2.03
N GLU A 278 1.30 -5.15 -2.32
CA GLU A 278 0.88 -6.03 -3.42
C GLU A 278 1.09 -5.37 -4.77
N ARG A 279 1.32 -6.25 -5.77
CA ARG A 279 1.30 -5.86 -7.17
C ARG A 279 0.34 -6.72 -7.97
N PHE A 280 -0.34 -6.08 -8.90
CA PHE A 280 -1.05 -6.74 -9.98
C PHE A 280 -0.73 -6.06 -11.30
N GLU A 281 -0.56 -6.87 -12.32
CA GLU A 281 -0.51 -6.40 -13.70
C GLU A 281 -1.88 -6.59 -14.32
N VAL A 282 -2.46 -5.52 -14.86
CA VAL A 282 -3.79 -5.54 -15.47
C VAL A 282 -3.77 -4.97 -16.87
N MET A 283 -4.62 -5.53 -17.72
CA MET A 283 -4.88 -5.06 -19.07
C MET A 283 -6.22 -4.32 -19.08
N VAL A 284 -6.26 -3.12 -19.65
CA VAL A 284 -7.47 -2.31 -19.77
C VAL A 284 -7.71 -1.96 -21.24
N ASP A 285 -8.94 -2.13 -21.69
CA ASP A 285 -9.31 -1.89 -23.07
C ASP A 285 -9.57 -0.40 -23.32
N ALA A 286 -8.76 0.23 -24.17
CA ALA A 286 -8.89 1.62 -24.61
C ALA A 286 -9.35 1.76 -26.08
N ARG A 287 -9.73 0.67 -26.76
CA ARG A 287 -10.06 0.65 -28.20
C ARG A 287 -11.22 1.58 -28.57
N ASN A 288 -12.21 1.74 -27.68
CA ASN A 288 -13.36 2.61 -27.91
C ASN A 288 -12.99 4.10 -28.08
N GLY A 289 -11.77 4.51 -27.70
CA GLY A 289 -11.29 5.88 -27.80
C GLY A 289 -11.86 6.85 -26.78
N LYS A 290 -12.69 6.37 -25.85
CA LYS A 290 -13.29 7.20 -24.80
C LYS A 290 -12.36 7.26 -23.61
N ALA A 291 -12.03 8.48 -23.18
CA ALA A 291 -11.28 8.72 -21.97
C ALA A 291 -12.07 8.27 -20.72
N PHE A 292 -11.36 7.72 -19.75
CA PHE A 292 -11.91 7.14 -18.52
C PHE A 292 -10.90 7.36 -17.38
N ASP A 293 -11.35 7.18 -16.14
CA ASP A 293 -10.50 7.25 -14.97
C ASP A 293 -10.29 5.86 -14.37
N LEU A 294 -9.05 5.58 -13.93
CA LEU A 294 -8.80 4.58 -12.90
C LEU A 294 -9.18 5.21 -11.57
N LEU A 295 -9.98 4.50 -10.77
CA LEU A 295 -10.50 4.93 -9.48
C LEU A 295 -10.00 4.01 -8.38
N THR A 296 -9.97 4.50 -7.14
CA THR A 296 -10.12 3.65 -5.95
C THR A 296 -11.51 3.84 -5.36
N LEU A 297 -12.18 2.75 -5.03
CA LEU A 297 -13.47 2.72 -4.35
C LEU A 297 -13.26 2.71 -2.83
N PRO A 298 -14.29 3.09 -2.04
CA PRO A 298 -14.24 2.97 -0.59
C PRO A 298 -13.97 1.53 -0.15
N VAL A 299 -13.06 1.37 0.80
CA VAL A 299 -12.69 0.07 1.38
C VAL A 299 -13.33 -0.11 2.74
N ARG A 300 -13.51 -1.36 3.17
CA ARG A 300 -13.86 -1.68 4.56
C ARG A 300 -12.57 -1.89 5.34
N GLN A 301 -12.00 -0.79 5.80
CA GLN A 301 -10.83 -0.78 6.66
C GLN A 301 -10.93 0.45 7.57
N MET A 302 -10.53 0.27 8.82
CA MET A 302 -10.65 1.27 9.85
C MET A 302 -9.84 2.53 9.52
N GLY A 303 -10.41 3.71 9.72
CA GLY A 303 -9.79 4.99 9.35
C GLY A 303 -9.74 5.27 7.84
N MET A 304 -9.92 4.26 6.98
CA MET A 304 -9.71 4.37 5.54
C MET A 304 -10.95 4.87 4.78
N THR A 305 -12.08 5.09 5.45
CA THR A 305 -13.34 5.61 4.88
C THR A 305 -13.53 7.11 5.09
N LEU A 306 -12.50 7.82 5.56
CA LEU A 306 -12.53 9.27 5.75
C LEU A 306 -12.35 10.01 4.43
N ALA A 307 -12.82 11.25 4.37
CA ALA A 307 -12.67 12.10 3.19
C ALA A 307 -11.20 12.24 2.74
N PRO A 308 -10.89 12.12 1.43
CA PRO A 308 -11.81 11.98 0.28
C PRO A 308 -12.10 10.53 -0.16
N PHE A 309 -11.83 9.53 0.69
CA PHE A 309 -11.95 8.09 0.39
C PHE A 309 -13.29 7.46 0.80
N GLU A 310 -14.25 8.26 1.29
CA GLU A 310 -15.63 7.85 1.54
C GLU A 310 -16.42 7.63 0.24
N ALA A 311 -15.91 8.14 -0.88
CA ALA A 311 -16.46 7.98 -2.23
C ALA A 311 -15.38 7.46 -3.20
N ALA A 312 -15.80 7.13 -4.43
CA ALA A 312 -14.88 6.74 -5.48
C ALA A 312 -13.93 7.90 -5.83
N LEU A 313 -12.63 7.70 -5.66
CA LEU A 313 -11.60 8.71 -5.82
C LEU A 313 -10.79 8.47 -7.11
N PRO A 314 -10.68 9.46 -8.02
CA PRO A 314 -9.85 9.32 -9.22
C PRO A 314 -8.35 9.26 -8.90
N LEU A 315 -7.68 8.28 -9.51
CA LEU A 315 -6.23 8.07 -9.40
C LEU A 315 -5.51 8.56 -10.65
N LEU A 316 -6.01 8.19 -11.83
CA LEU A 316 -5.37 8.47 -13.12
C LEU A 316 -6.42 8.65 -14.20
N ARG A 317 -6.29 9.74 -14.98
CA ARG A 317 -7.07 9.94 -16.21
C ARG A 317 -6.38 9.29 -17.40
N ILE A 318 -7.00 8.31 -18.04
CA ILE A 318 -6.51 7.74 -19.32
C ILE A 318 -7.17 8.47 -20.49
N ARG A 319 -6.36 8.93 -21.44
CA ARG A 319 -6.80 9.60 -22.68
C ARG A 319 -6.31 8.79 -23.89
N PRO A 320 -7.18 7.96 -24.49
CA PRO A 320 -6.83 7.25 -25.71
C PRO A 320 -6.58 8.24 -26.87
N SER A 321 -5.43 8.11 -27.52
CA SER A 321 -5.01 8.87 -28.69
C SER A 321 -5.55 8.25 -29.99
N LEU A 322 -5.32 8.90 -31.13
CA LEU A 322 -5.67 8.35 -32.44
C LEU A 322 -4.71 7.25 -32.92
N ILE A 323 -3.59 7.03 -32.22
CA ILE A 323 -2.58 6.04 -32.59
C ILE A 323 -3.05 4.66 -32.12
N GLU A 324 -3.03 3.67 -33.01
CA GLU A 324 -3.37 2.29 -32.64
C GLU A 324 -2.22 1.58 -31.90
N GLY A 325 -2.57 0.91 -30.81
CA GLY A 325 -1.70 0.02 -30.05
C GLY A 325 -1.60 -1.36 -30.70
N LYS A 326 -0.41 -1.96 -30.62
CA LYS A 326 -0.14 -3.27 -31.22
C LYS A 326 -0.34 -4.44 -30.26
N GLY A 327 -0.36 -4.19 -28.96
CA GLY A 327 -0.56 -5.21 -27.93
C GLY A 327 -1.89 -5.95 -28.07
N ARG A 328 -1.92 -7.19 -27.58
CA ARG A 328 -3.05 -8.11 -27.56
C ARG A 328 -3.11 -8.76 -26.18
N LEU A 329 -4.32 -9.15 -25.78
CA LEU A 329 -4.56 -9.97 -24.60
C LEU A 329 -4.69 -11.43 -25.08
N PRO A 330 -3.69 -12.30 -24.84
CA PRO A 330 -3.80 -13.71 -25.17
C PRO A 330 -4.67 -14.45 -24.15
N ASP A 331 -5.26 -15.58 -24.56
CA ASP A 331 -6.10 -16.41 -23.68
C ASP A 331 -5.25 -17.22 -22.68
N SER A 332 -3.98 -17.50 -23.00
CA SER A 332 -3.01 -18.17 -22.12
C SER A 332 -1.77 -17.29 -21.95
N LEU A 333 -1.25 -17.26 -20.72
CA LEU A 333 -0.17 -16.38 -20.30
C LEU A 333 1.08 -17.16 -19.87
N ALA A 334 0.97 -17.99 -18.83
CA ALA A 334 2.10 -18.75 -18.31
C ALA A 334 1.69 -20.14 -17.81
N ARG A 335 2.66 -21.04 -17.66
CA ARG A 335 2.42 -22.34 -17.03
C ARG A 335 2.55 -22.26 -15.51
N LEU A 336 1.42 -22.34 -14.79
CA LEU A 336 1.44 -22.49 -13.34
C LEU A 336 1.55 -23.97 -12.93
N PRO A 337 2.49 -24.34 -12.05
CA PRO A 337 2.54 -25.70 -11.53
C PRO A 337 1.32 -25.99 -10.65
N ALA A 338 0.85 -27.25 -10.70
CA ALA A 338 -0.19 -27.73 -9.81
C ALA A 338 0.29 -27.65 -8.34
N LEU A 339 -0.65 -27.45 -7.42
CA LEU A 339 -0.34 -27.52 -5.99
C LEU A 339 0.08 -28.95 -5.64
N PRO A 340 1.22 -29.15 -4.94
CA PRO A 340 1.58 -30.47 -4.44
C PRO A 340 0.60 -30.92 -3.36
N ALA A 341 0.56 -32.22 -3.09
CA ALA A 341 -0.18 -32.76 -1.95
C ALA A 341 0.33 -32.12 -0.64
N THR A 342 -0.59 -31.62 0.18
CA THR A 342 -0.25 -30.91 1.43
C THR A 342 -0.17 -31.84 2.65
N HIS A 343 -0.68 -33.07 2.53
CA HIS A 343 -0.66 -34.05 3.60
C HIS A 343 0.79 -34.43 3.96
N GLY A 344 1.16 -34.29 5.25
CA GLY A 344 2.48 -34.65 5.75
C GLY A 344 3.59 -33.63 5.49
N LEU A 345 3.27 -32.47 4.88
CA LEU A 345 4.21 -31.35 4.82
C LEU A 345 4.47 -30.81 6.23
N PRO A 346 5.69 -30.32 6.52
CA PRO A 346 5.92 -29.53 7.73
C PRO A 346 4.96 -28.36 7.78
N SER A 347 4.43 -28.10 8.97
CA SER A 347 3.52 -26.99 9.19
C SER A 347 4.10 -26.05 10.23
N ARG A 348 3.97 -24.75 10.01
CA ARG A 348 4.26 -23.71 11.02
C ARG A 348 3.03 -22.86 11.23
N THR A 349 2.82 -22.42 12.45
CA THR A 349 1.76 -21.47 12.80
C THR A 349 2.41 -20.18 13.25
N LEU A 350 1.98 -19.07 12.66
CA LEU A 350 2.37 -17.72 13.01
C LEU A 350 1.13 -17.01 13.53
N THR A 351 1.07 -16.75 14.83
CA THR A 351 -0.07 -16.05 15.45
C THR A 351 0.27 -14.58 15.59
N LEU A 352 -0.44 -13.73 14.86
CA LEU A 352 -0.39 -12.28 14.98
C LEU A 352 -1.19 -11.86 16.21
N SER A 353 -0.70 -10.85 16.92
CA SER A 353 -1.43 -10.28 18.05
C SER A 353 -1.01 -8.85 18.29
N MET A 354 -1.98 -8.04 18.70
CA MET A 354 -1.78 -6.68 19.19
C MET A 354 -1.99 -6.66 20.71
N ASP A 355 -1.23 -5.80 21.41
CA ASP A 355 -1.45 -5.53 22.83
C ASP A 355 -2.86 -4.94 23.00
N PRO A 356 -3.73 -5.53 23.84
CA PRO A 356 -5.11 -5.06 23.97
C PRO A 356 -5.25 -3.61 24.43
N GLU A 357 -4.28 -3.11 25.21
CA GLU A 357 -4.29 -1.73 25.66
C GLU A 357 -3.81 -0.78 24.56
N LEU A 358 -2.83 -1.20 23.75
CA LEU A 358 -2.45 -0.47 22.53
C LEU A 358 -3.64 -0.34 21.58
N ASP A 359 -4.29 -1.46 21.25
CA ASP A 359 -5.45 -1.46 20.36
C ASP A 359 -6.56 -0.57 20.90
N ARG A 360 -6.95 -0.76 22.17
CA ARG A 360 -7.98 0.05 22.83
C ARG A 360 -7.65 1.55 22.84
N GLN A 361 -6.42 1.95 23.17
CA GLN A 361 -6.03 3.37 23.18
C GLN A 361 -5.94 3.94 21.76
N GLY A 362 -5.42 3.17 20.80
CA GLY A 362 -5.33 3.58 19.40
C GLY A 362 -6.71 3.81 18.78
N MET A 363 -7.65 2.90 19.06
CA MET A 363 -9.07 3.03 18.73
C MET A 363 -9.69 4.30 19.31
N GLN A 364 -9.45 4.57 20.58
CA GLN A 364 -9.94 5.77 21.25
C GLN A 364 -9.36 7.03 20.62
N ALA A 365 -8.06 7.06 20.33
CA ALA A 365 -7.40 8.17 19.66
C ALA A 365 -7.97 8.43 18.25
N LEU A 366 -8.21 7.36 17.48
CA LEU A 366 -8.83 7.45 16.16
C LEU A 366 -10.24 8.08 16.25
N MET A 367 -11.07 7.56 17.17
CA MET A 367 -12.44 8.03 17.38
C MET A 367 -12.49 9.47 17.92
N SER A 368 -11.58 9.84 18.82
CA SER A 368 -11.45 11.22 19.30
C SER A 368 -11.03 12.19 18.20
N ARG A 369 -10.18 11.74 17.27
CA ARG A 369 -9.67 12.59 16.18
C ARG A 369 -10.66 12.75 15.03
N TYR A 370 -11.36 11.68 14.65
CA TYR A 370 -12.15 11.63 13.41
C TYR A 370 -13.63 11.30 13.61
N GLY A 371 -14.06 10.99 14.83
CA GLY A 371 -15.42 10.59 15.15
C GLY A 371 -15.83 9.26 14.49
N HIS A 372 -17.15 9.01 14.48
CA HIS A 372 -17.72 7.76 13.94
C HIS A 372 -17.47 7.52 12.46
N GLY A 373 -17.11 8.55 11.68
CA GLY A 373 -16.78 8.41 10.26
C GLY A 373 -15.58 7.49 9.99
N ALA A 374 -14.67 7.34 10.97
CA ALA A 374 -13.53 6.44 10.86
C ALA A 374 -13.89 4.94 10.93
N MET A 375 -15.14 4.62 11.33
CA MET A 375 -15.65 3.25 11.45
C MET A 375 -16.73 2.95 10.39
N ALA A 376 -16.92 3.82 9.41
CA ALA A 376 -17.99 3.67 8.43
C ALA A 376 -17.83 2.34 7.64
N GLY A 377 -18.93 1.63 7.43
CA GLY A 377 -18.92 0.36 6.70
C GLY A 377 -18.37 -0.84 7.49
N MET A 378 -17.95 -0.66 8.74
CA MET A 378 -17.59 -1.74 9.66
C MET A 378 -18.83 -2.16 10.46
N SER A 379 -19.25 -3.42 10.38
CA SER A 379 -20.25 -3.94 11.32
C SER A 379 -19.55 -4.30 12.62
N MET A 380 -19.91 -3.63 13.72
CA MET A 380 -19.64 -4.15 15.05
C MET A 380 -20.49 -5.42 15.20
N ALA A 381 -19.95 -6.59 14.86
CA ALA A 381 -20.62 -7.84 15.12
C ALA A 381 -20.74 -7.97 16.65
N HIS A 382 -21.91 -7.60 17.17
CA HIS A 382 -22.34 -7.91 18.53
C HIS A 382 -22.36 -9.43 18.67
N GLY A 383 -21.27 -9.99 19.20
CA GLY A 383 -21.09 -11.43 19.31
C GLY A 383 -20.06 -11.85 20.36
N ASP A 384 -19.75 -11.01 21.34
CA ASP A 384 -19.22 -11.46 22.63
C ASP A 384 -19.54 -10.42 23.71
N THR A 385 -20.70 -10.53 24.34
CA THR A 385 -21.08 -9.72 25.51
C THR A 385 -20.43 -10.25 26.81
N GLY A 386 -19.29 -10.94 26.73
CA GLY A 386 -18.64 -11.58 27.87
C GLY A 386 -17.77 -10.70 28.76
N THR A 387 -17.31 -9.51 28.31
CA THR A 387 -16.26 -8.77 29.06
C THR A 387 -16.54 -7.31 29.36
N MET A 388 -17.76 -6.80 29.15
CA MET A 388 -18.15 -5.42 29.52
C MET A 388 -19.30 -5.37 30.54
N ALA A 389 -19.37 -6.34 31.45
CA ALA A 389 -20.23 -6.26 32.63
C ALA A 389 -19.47 -5.59 33.80
N GLY A 390 -19.28 -4.26 33.71
CA GLY A 390 -18.57 -3.50 34.73
C GLY A 390 -18.94 -2.02 34.84
N MET A 391 -19.86 -1.51 34.03
CA MET A 391 -20.37 -0.15 34.16
C MET A 391 -21.89 -0.19 34.37
N LYS A 392 -22.30 -0.24 35.64
CA LYS A 392 -23.64 0.19 36.03
C LYS A 392 -23.74 1.70 35.75
N MET A 393 -24.51 2.05 34.73
CA MET A 393 -25.02 3.41 34.56
C MET A 393 -26.29 3.50 35.38
N ASP A 394 -26.21 4.11 36.57
CA ASP A 394 -27.39 4.58 37.28
C ASP A 394 -27.88 5.85 36.57
N GLY A 395 -29.06 5.77 35.99
CA GLY A 395 -29.72 6.90 35.34
C GLY A 395 -31.14 6.54 34.93
N GLN A 396 -32.10 6.77 35.84
CA GLN A 396 -33.52 6.76 35.54
C GLN A 396 -33.83 7.61 34.30
N GLY A 397 -34.52 7.02 33.34
CA GLY A 397 -35.15 7.72 32.23
C GLY A 397 -36.57 7.18 32.03
N ASP A 398 -37.49 7.63 32.88
CA ASP A 398 -38.92 7.50 32.61
C ASP A 398 -39.34 8.60 31.61
N GLY A 399 -40.13 8.17 30.62
CA GLY A 399 -40.45 8.94 29.43
C GLY A 399 -41.29 10.20 29.68
N MET A 400 -41.30 11.07 28.69
CA MET A 400 -42.28 12.15 28.59
C MET A 400 -42.76 12.29 27.15
N ALA A 401 -44.07 12.09 26.98
CA ALA A 401 -44.87 12.63 25.91
C ALA A 401 -45.68 13.81 26.47
N GLY A 402 -45.71 14.93 25.75
CA GLY A 402 -46.83 15.88 25.77
C GLY A 402 -46.70 17.18 26.57
N MET A 403 -47.00 18.27 25.85
CA MET A 403 -47.68 19.51 26.26
C MET A 403 -46.88 20.80 26.58
N GLU A 404 -47.60 21.88 26.28
CA GLU A 404 -47.28 23.29 25.99
C GLU A 404 -46.87 24.21 27.16
N HIS A 405 -46.31 25.37 26.74
CA HIS A 405 -46.34 26.75 27.29
C HIS A 405 -46.15 27.03 28.80
N GLY A 406 -45.19 27.92 29.09
CA GLY A 406 -45.21 28.78 30.28
C GLY A 406 -43.84 29.34 30.65
N ASP A 407 -43.66 30.66 30.49
CA ASP A 407 -42.64 31.45 31.19
C ASP A 407 -42.72 31.23 32.71
N MET A 408 -41.59 31.33 33.42
CA MET A 408 -41.43 32.09 34.68
C MET A 408 -40.02 31.91 35.28
N ALA A 409 -39.56 32.97 35.94
CA ALA A 409 -38.18 33.25 36.32
C ALA A 409 -37.84 32.89 37.79
N MET A 410 -36.58 32.45 38.03
CA MET A 410 -35.71 32.59 39.23
C MET A 410 -36.20 32.01 40.59
N PRO A 411 -35.38 31.78 41.66
CA PRO A 411 -34.01 32.29 41.92
C PRO A 411 -33.01 31.30 42.60
N ALA A 412 -31.87 31.87 42.99
CA ALA A 412 -30.68 31.28 43.61
C ALA A 412 -30.88 30.64 45.00
N GLY A 413 -29.99 29.69 45.33
CA GLY A 413 -29.75 29.18 46.68
C GLY A 413 -28.36 28.56 46.80
N GLU A 414 -27.48 29.21 47.57
CA GLU A 414 -26.17 28.71 48.00
C GLU A 414 -26.32 27.51 48.95
N MET A 415 -25.50 26.47 48.80
CA MET A 415 -25.15 25.58 49.92
C MET A 415 -23.70 25.07 49.83
N GLN A 416 -22.92 25.66 50.74
CA GLN A 416 -21.74 25.22 51.48
C GLN A 416 -20.95 23.96 51.08
N HIS A 417 -19.63 24.21 51.00
CA HIS A 417 -18.54 23.26 51.10
C HIS A 417 -18.57 22.52 52.45
N ASP A 418 -18.61 21.19 52.40
CA ASP A 418 -18.07 20.35 53.47
C ASP A 418 -17.01 19.40 52.90
N THR A 419 -15.88 19.42 53.57
CA THR A 419 -14.63 18.73 53.27
C THR A 419 -14.73 17.25 53.67
N MET A 420 -14.56 16.35 52.71
CA MET A 420 -14.21 14.95 52.97
C MET A 420 -12.78 14.70 52.48
N ALA A 421 -11.85 14.89 53.41
CA ALA A 421 -10.49 14.38 53.27
C ALA A 421 -10.51 12.85 53.44
N GLY A 422 -9.77 12.15 52.59
CA GLY A 422 -9.25 10.82 52.92
C GLY A 422 -9.91 9.65 52.19
N MET A 423 -9.84 9.62 50.87
CA MET A 423 -9.61 8.37 50.14
C MET A 423 -8.46 8.61 49.18
N GLN A 424 -7.29 8.12 49.58
CA GLN A 424 -6.09 8.08 48.78
C GLN A 424 -6.36 7.04 47.68
N GLU A 425 -6.78 7.50 46.50
CA GLU A 425 -6.80 6.66 45.31
C GLU A 425 -5.38 6.14 45.11
N ASP A 426 -5.26 4.81 45.17
CA ASP A 426 -4.08 4.06 44.80
C ASP A 426 -3.80 4.36 43.32
N LYS A 427 -2.99 5.39 43.06
CA LYS A 427 -2.31 5.60 41.79
C LYS A 427 -1.27 4.50 41.63
N GLY A 428 -1.74 3.27 41.44
CA GLY A 428 -0.95 2.21 40.86
C GLY A 428 -0.40 2.76 39.56
N SER A 429 0.91 3.00 39.52
CA SER A 429 1.61 3.51 38.36
C SER A 429 1.36 2.58 37.18
N ALA A 430 0.40 2.93 36.32
CA ALA A 430 0.23 2.24 35.05
C ALA A 430 1.59 2.30 34.35
N LYS A 431 2.19 1.13 34.09
CA LYS A 431 3.43 1.07 33.32
C LYS A 431 3.16 1.83 32.01
N PRO A 432 4.06 2.73 31.58
CA PRO A 432 3.92 3.38 30.28
C PRO A 432 3.73 2.31 29.20
N LEU A 433 2.78 2.54 28.27
CA LEU A 433 2.53 1.63 27.16
C LEU A 433 3.81 1.50 26.32
N ASP A 434 4.30 0.27 26.16
CA ASP A 434 5.43 -0.01 25.29
C ASP A 434 4.94 -0.10 23.84
N LEU A 435 5.05 1.01 23.13
CA LEU A 435 4.62 1.10 21.73
C LEU A 435 5.39 0.12 20.84
N HIS A 436 6.71 0.00 21.04
CA HIS A 436 7.58 -0.79 20.15
C HIS A 436 7.56 -2.29 20.44
N GLY A 437 6.96 -2.70 21.56
CA GLY A 437 6.65 -4.09 21.90
C GLY A 437 5.15 -4.42 21.82
N GLY A 438 4.35 -3.49 21.28
CA GLY A 438 2.89 -3.57 21.29
C GLY A 438 2.31 -4.54 20.26
N ASN A 439 3.01 -4.78 19.15
CA ASN A 439 2.57 -5.72 18.13
C ASN A 439 3.54 -6.90 18.04
N ARG A 440 3.02 -8.12 17.77
CA ARG A 440 3.79 -9.35 17.98
C ARG A 440 3.45 -10.46 16.99
N ILE A 441 4.40 -11.38 16.83
CA ILE A 441 4.16 -12.70 16.23
C ILE A 441 4.59 -13.78 17.22
N ASN A 442 3.72 -14.77 17.46
CA ASN A 442 3.94 -15.85 18.42
C ASN A 442 4.21 -15.33 19.85
N GLY A 443 3.54 -14.24 20.24
CA GLY A 443 3.68 -13.61 21.55
C GLY A 443 4.98 -12.81 21.75
N GLN A 444 5.81 -12.69 20.72
CA GLN A 444 7.08 -11.96 20.77
C GLN A 444 7.05 -10.78 19.79
N ALA A 445 7.44 -9.60 20.28
CA ALA A 445 7.80 -8.49 19.41
C ALA A 445 9.13 -8.80 18.71
N PHE A 446 9.37 -8.20 17.55
CA PHE A 446 10.55 -8.46 16.75
C PHE A 446 11.87 -8.29 17.54
N ALA A 447 12.73 -9.30 17.43
CA ALA A 447 14.09 -9.28 17.95
C ALA A 447 15.09 -9.56 16.83
N MET A 448 15.76 -8.51 16.34
CA MET A 448 16.64 -8.57 15.15
C MET A 448 17.76 -9.62 15.22
N ASN A 449 18.23 -9.94 16.42
CA ASN A 449 19.35 -10.87 16.65
C ASN A 449 18.91 -12.26 17.11
N ASP A 450 17.60 -12.54 17.12
CA ASP A 450 17.05 -13.81 17.60
C ASP A 450 16.02 -14.39 16.61
N PRO A 451 16.48 -15.08 15.54
CA PRO A 451 15.57 -15.75 14.61
C PRO A 451 14.72 -16.79 15.33
N GLN A 452 13.39 -16.75 15.11
CA GLN A 452 12.44 -17.60 15.83
C GLN A 452 12.56 -19.08 15.44
N PHE A 453 12.98 -19.38 14.22
CA PHE A 453 13.15 -20.75 13.74
C PHE A 453 14.06 -20.82 12.51
N ALA A 454 14.44 -22.05 12.17
CA ALA A 454 15.14 -22.39 10.92
C ALA A 454 14.22 -23.18 9.99
N VAL A 455 14.36 -22.92 8.69
CA VAL A 455 13.72 -23.64 7.58
C VAL A 455 14.79 -24.34 6.76
N LYS A 456 14.46 -25.49 6.17
CA LYS A 456 15.38 -26.21 5.28
C LYS A 456 15.24 -25.72 3.84
N ARG A 457 16.35 -25.36 3.19
CA ARG A 457 16.38 -24.95 1.78
C ARG A 457 15.79 -26.04 0.87
N GLY A 458 15.02 -25.62 -0.12
CA GLY A 458 14.39 -26.49 -1.12
C GLY A 458 13.24 -27.34 -0.59
N ARG A 459 12.93 -27.29 0.72
CA ARG A 459 11.81 -28.02 1.32
C ARG A 459 10.56 -27.16 1.30
N THR A 460 9.48 -27.71 0.74
CA THR A 460 8.16 -27.08 0.82
C THR A 460 7.57 -27.24 2.22
N GLU A 461 7.04 -26.15 2.77
CA GLU A 461 6.32 -26.12 4.04
C GLU A 461 4.96 -25.44 3.87
N ARG A 462 4.01 -25.78 4.76
CA ARG A 462 2.73 -25.09 4.88
C ARG A 462 2.79 -24.14 6.07
N TRP A 463 2.56 -22.86 5.84
CA TRP A 463 2.50 -21.88 6.92
C TRP A 463 1.06 -21.43 7.12
N VAL A 464 0.62 -21.42 8.37
CA VAL A 464 -0.69 -20.96 8.82
C VAL A 464 -0.48 -19.64 9.56
N ILE A 465 -1.04 -18.57 9.05
CA ILE A 465 -0.95 -17.23 9.65
C ILE A 465 -2.32 -16.88 10.22
N SER A 466 -2.39 -16.66 11.52
CA SER A 466 -3.62 -16.39 12.25
C SER A 466 -3.64 -14.95 12.75
N GLY A 467 -4.66 -14.19 12.39
CA GLY A 467 -5.01 -12.90 13.00
C GLY A 467 -6.22 -13.03 13.92
N GLU A 468 -6.59 -14.24 14.34
CA GLU A 468 -7.59 -14.44 15.38
C GLU A 468 -7.09 -13.79 16.68
N GLY A 469 -7.83 -12.79 17.18
CA GLY A 469 -7.48 -12.03 18.38
C GLY A 469 -7.70 -10.54 18.22
N ASP A 470 -7.63 -10.02 16.99
CA ASP A 470 -7.95 -8.65 16.64
C ASP A 470 -8.70 -8.58 15.29
N MET A 471 -9.24 -7.40 14.97
CA MET A 471 -9.99 -7.17 13.72
C MET A 471 -9.23 -6.28 12.74
N MET A 472 -7.92 -6.07 12.96
CA MET A 472 -7.12 -5.25 12.06
C MET A 472 -6.73 -6.02 10.80
N LEU A 473 -6.53 -5.28 9.72
CA LEU A 473 -6.00 -5.83 8.48
C LEU A 473 -4.49 -6.01 8.61
N HIS A 474 -4.02 -7.23 8.37
CA HIS A 474 -2.61 -7.58 8.31
C HIS A 474 -2.26 -8.20 6.95
N PRO A 475 -1.79 -7.40 5.98
CA PRO A 475 -1.20 -7.94 4.75
C PRO A 475 0.11 -8.65 5.12
N PHE A 476 0.14 -9.97 5.15
CA PHE A 476 1.30 -10.70 5.66
C PHE A 476 2.29 -11.02 4.55
N HIS A 477 3.51 -10.50 4.66
CA HIS A 477 4.61 -10.65 3.71
C HIS A 477 5.68 -11.64 4.22
N ILE A 478 6.29 -12.39 3.32
CA ILE A 478 7.39 -13.33 3.62
C ILE A 478 8.53 -13.10 2.61
N HIS A 479 9.72 -12.78 3.12
CA HIS A 479 10.90 -12.55 2.30
C HIS A 479 11.44 -13.85 1.68
N GLY A 480 12.23 -13.73 0.61
CA GLY A 480 13.01 -14.84 0.05
C GLY A 480 12.19 -15.92 -0.67
N THR A 481 10.91 -15.70 -0.90
CA THR A 481 10.02 -16.64 -1.57
C THR A 481 8.86 -15.91 -2.26
N ARG A 482 8.32 -16.53 -3.29
CA ARG A 482 6.91 -16.37 -3.68
C ARG A 482 6.20 -17.68 -3.41
N PHE A 483 5.02 -17.58 -2.83
CA PHE A 483 4.24 -18.70 -2.36
C PHE A 483 2.93 -18.85 -3.13
N ARG A 484 2.25 -19.96 -2.87
CA ARG A 484 0.88 -20.22 -3.32
C ARG A 484 -0.06 -20.15 -2.12
N ILE A 485 -1.14 -19.40 -2.24
CA ILE A 485 -2.17 -19.36 -1.20
C ILE A 485 -3.01 -20.64 -1.30
N LEU A 486 -3.26 -21.28 -0.15
CA LEU A 486 -4.14 -22.45 -0.02
C LEU A 486 -5.53 -22.05 0.48
N SER A 487 -5.58 -21.09 1.40
CA SER A 487 -6.79 -20.45 1.93
C SER A 487 -6.45 -19.01 2.29
N GLU A 488 -7.33 -18.06 1.96
CA GLU A 488 -7.13 -16.65 2.28
C GLU A 488 -8.20 -16.18 3.25
N ASN A 489 -7.81 -15.90 4.49
CA ASN A 489 -8.68 -15.44 5.57
C ASN A 489 -9.93 -16.31 5.76
N GLY A 490 -9.73 -17.64 5.75
CA GLY A 490 -10.79 -18.65 5.86
C GLY A 490 -11.64 -18.85 4.60
N GLN A 491 -11.32 -18.19 3.48
CA GLN A 491 -12.07 -18.28 2.23
C GLN A 491 -11.27 -18.99 1.12
N PRO A 492 -11.96 -19.59 0.13
CA PRO A 492 -11.32 -20.06 -1.09
C PRO A 492 -10.57 -18.94 -1.80
N VAL A 493 -9.42 -19.28 -2.38
CA VAL A 493 -8.55 -18.31 -3.06
C VAL A 493 -9.22 -17.81 -4.34
N ALA A 494 -9.35 -16.49 -4.48
CA ALA A 494 -9.89 -15.88 -5.70
C ALA A 494 -8.98 -16.22 -6.91
N PRO A 495 -9.52 -16.42 -8.13
CA PRO A 495 -8.73 -16.86 -9.28
C PRO A 495 -7.52 -15.98 -9.59
N HIS A 496 -7.68 -14.65 -9.51
CA HIS A 496 -6.59 -13.69 -9.75
C HIS A 496 -5.49 -13.72 -8.68
N ARG A 497 -5.76 -14.31 -7.51
CA ARG A 497 -4.83 -14.44 -6.36
C ARG A 497 -4.24 -15.84 -6.25
N ALA A 498 -4.71 -16.80 -7.06
CA ALA A 498 -4.27 -18.20 -7.05
C ALA A 498 -2.92 -18.43 -7.74
N GLY A 499 -2.34 -17.38 -8.36
CA GLY A 499 -1.00 -17.37 -8.93
C GLY A 499 0.09 -17.35 -7.86
N TRP A 500 1.23 -16.74 -8.21
CA TRP A 500 2.35 -16.53 -7.29
C TRP A 500 2.19 -15.23 -6.51
N LYS A 501 2.26 -15.33 -5.18
CA LYS A 501 2.08 -14.22 -4.25
C LYS A 501 3.28 -14.10 -3.32
N ASP A 502 3.52 -12.92 -2.79
CA ASP A 502 4.42 -12.72 -1.63
C ASP A 502 3.71 -12.05 -0.45
N ILE A 503 2.45 -11.63 -0.64
CA ILE A 503 1.55 -11.14 0.41
C ILE A 503 0.28 -11.99 0.47
N VAL A 504 -0.25 -12.21 1.67
CA VAL A 504 -1.57 -12.83 1.89
C VAL A 504 -2.39 -12.02 2.90
N LYS A 505 -3.69 -11.88 2.66
CA LYS A 505 -4.59 -11.17 3.60
C LYS A 505 -4.72 -11.95 4.91
N VAL A 506 -4.65 -11.29 6.05
CA VAL A 506 -5.06 -11.83 7.36
C VAL A 506 -5.86 -10.74 8.09
N GLU A 507 -7.10 -11.02 8.48
CA GLU A 507 -7.97 -10.05 9.16
C GLU A 507 -9.04 -10.79 9.97
N GLY A 508 -8.86 -10.91 11.29
CA GLY A 508 -9.76 -11.64 12.20
C GLY A 508 -9.91 -13.15 11.91
N GLY A 509 -9.09 -13.70 11.03
CA GLY A 509 -9.17 -15.09 10.57
C GLY A 509 -7.80 -15.69 10.26
N ARG A 510 -7.79 -16.78 9.49
CA ARG A 510 -6.56 -17.54 9.17
C ARG A 510 -6.31 -17.62 7.68
N SER A 511 -5.05 -17.48 7.30
CA SER A 511 -4.56 -17.77 5.96
C SER A 511 -3.58 -18.91 5.97
N GLU A 512 -3.61 -19.72 4.92
CA GLU A 512 -2.67 -20.82 4.73
C GLU A 512 -1.92 -20.61 3.41
N VAL A 513 -0.59 -20.70 3.47
CA VAL A 513 0.28 -20.54 2.30
C VAL A 513 1.27 -21.70 2.20
N LEU A 514 1.68 -21.99 0.96
CA LEU A 514 2.67 -22.99 0.64
C LEU A 514 3.97 -22.30 0.23
N VAL A 515 4.98 -22.39 1.08
CA VAL A 515 6.27 -21.70 0.91
C VAL A 515 7.37 -22.69 0.55
N ARG A 516 8.37 -22.20 -0.19
CA ARG A 516 9.64 -22.88 -0.44
C ARG A 516 10.73 -21.83 -0.60
N PHE A 517 11.86 -22.05 0.05
CA PHE A 517 13.01 -21.15 0.01
C PHE A 517 14.15 -21.82 -0.73
N ASP A 518 14.56 -21.25 -1.85
CA ASP A 518 15.61 -21.82 -2.70
C ASP A 518 17.00 -21.20 -2.45
N HIS A 519 17.08 -20.21 -1.55
CA HIS A 519 18.33 -19.59 -1.12
C HIS A 519 18.50 -19.66 0.39
N THR A 520 19.76 -19.63 0.83
CA THR A 520 20.14 -19.61 2.25
C THR A 520 19.97 -18.22 2.85
N ALA A 521 19.64 -18.17 4.15
CA ALA A 521 19.62 -16.96 4.95
C ALA A 521 20.25 -17.27 6.32
N PRO A 522 21.53 -16.88 6.55
CA PRO A 522 22.19 -17.11 7.82
C PRO A 522 21.66 -16.14 8.88
N LYS A 523 21.95 -16.38 10.17
CA LYS A 523 21.44 -15.58 11.29
C LYS A 523 21.74 -14.08 11.15
N GLU A 524 22.91 -13.72 10.63
CA GLU A 524 23.37 -12.34 10.45
C GLU A 524 22.66 -11.61 9.31
N ARG A 525 21.95 -12.37 8.47
CA ARG A 525 21.27 -11.95 7.24
C ARG A 525 19.98 -12.77 7.07
N ALA A 526 19.21 -12.88 8.14
CA ALA A 526 18.00 -13.68 8.22
C ALA A 526 16.90 -13.07 7.33
N TYR A 527 15.97 -13.91 6.87
CA TYR A 527 14.76 -13.42 6.22
C TYR A 527 13.75 -12.93 7.24
N MET A 528 12.87 -12.03 6.81
CA MET A 528 11.76 -11.54 7.62
C MET A 528 10.43 -12.15 7.17
N ALA A 529 9.50 -12.28 8.11
CA ALA A 529 8.08 -12.47 7.84
C ALA A 529 7.30 -11.52 8.74
N HIS A 530 6.43 -10.69 8.17
CA HIS A 530 5.85 -9.56 8.88
C HIS A 530 4.52 -9.08 8.31
N CYS A 531 3.79 -8.32 9.11
CA CYS A 531 2.70 -7.50 8.61
C CYS A 531 3.25 -6.35 7.77
N HIS A 532 2.65 -6.08 6.62
CA HIS A 532 3.02 -5.01 5.70
C HIS A 532 2.11 -3.77 5.86
N LEU A 533 1.36 -3.70 6.96
CA LEU A 533 0.96 -2.43 7.56
C LEU A 533 2.18 -1.92 8.33
N LEU A 534 2.88 -0.93 7.78
CA LEU A 534 4.27 -0.64 8.17
C LEU A 534 4.43 -0.24 9.62
N GLU A 535 3.42 0.41 10.20
CA GLU A 535 3.45 0.78 11.62
C GLU A 535 3.33 -0.44 12.53
N HIS A 536 2.66 -1.53 12.11
CA HIS A 536 2.64 -2.80 12.84
C HIS A 536 4.00 -3.49 12.79
N GLU A 537 4.69 -3.46 11.64
CA GLU A 537 6.07 -3.93 11.50
C GLU A 537 7.02 -3.19 12.44
N ASP A 538 7.00 -1.85 12.42
CA ASP A 538 7.87 -0.98 13.20
C ASP A 538 7.64 -1.06 14.72
N THR A 539 6.51 -1.65 15.14
CA THR A 539 6.12 -1.85 16.54
C THR A 539 6.09 -3.33 16.95
N GLY A 540 6.70 -4.19 16.12
CA GLY A 540 7.11 -5.53 16.52
C GLY A 540 6.39 -6.69 15.82
N MET A 541 5.43 -6.46 14.92
CA MET A 541 4.74 -7.53 14.16
C MET A 541 5.60 -8.08 13.01
N MET A 542 6.79 -8.51 13.37
CA MET A 542 7.79 -9.08 12.48
C MET A 542 8.54 -10.17 13.23
N LEU A 543 8.94 -11.22 12.52
CA LEU A 543 9.90 -12.20 12.99
C LEU A 543 11.03 -12.34 11.97
N SER A 544 12.18 -12.80 12.44
CA SER A 544 13.26 -13.27 11.58
C SER A 544 13.33 -14.80 11.61
N PHE A 545 13.77 -15.40 10.50
CA PHE A 545 14.03 -16.85 10.40
C PHE A 545 15.23 -17.12 9.51
N THR A 546 15.92 -18.24 9.76
CA THR A 546 17.05 -18.68 8.93
C THR A 546 16.61 -19.71 7.91
N VAL A 547 17.37 -19.81 6.81
CA VAL A 547 17.25 -20.90 5.84
C VAL A 547 18.59 -21.62 5.76
N GLU A 548 18.59 -22.87 6.22
CA GLU A 548 19.74 -23.76 6.32
C GLU A 548 19.83 -24.69 5.10
N GLU A 549 21.01 -25.27 4.87
CA GLU A 549 21.34 -26.10 3.70
C GLU A 549 20.47 -27.36 3.48
#